data_AF-A0A6P4D2A5-F1
#
_entry.id   AF-A0A6P4D2A5-F1
#
_cell.length_a   1.000
_cell.length_b   1.000
_cell.length_c   1.000
_cell.angle_alpha   90.00
_cell.angle_beta   90.00
_cell.angle_gamma   90.00
#
_symmetry.space_group_name_H-M   'P 1'
#
loop_
_entity.id
_entity.type
_entity.pdbx_description
1 polymer ?
#
loop_
_entity_poly.entity_id
_entity_poly.type
_entity_poly.pdbx_seq_one_letter_code
_entity_poly.pdbx_strand_id
1 'polypeptide(L)'
;MDSSGSLAMMRSKHISRKIFEYKQKSRNPKSPFFYAIIFAIVFIFCYVQSKYSNSRILYFNSTNHGTDSSSFEESTTSDSANYDPLIPPANASREVRMAWFRTQIPKLELLHSTTLSQQFHDRVTGFLNKGCSVLFHIIWFSPAKHFGKREFLTMDTFFKAHPDGCLIVVSRSMDTDSGYATLKPLIDRGFKVGAITPDVPFLVKDTPAEAWLELIKSGNRDPGDIPLSQNLSNLVRLAMLYKYGGGYMDTDIIVLKDFLDLRNAIGAQSLDFTTKQWNRLNNAVMMFDNNHPVVWEFLQEFSTTFNGNKWGNNGPYLVSRVMARLEGHNITILPPKAFYPVDWNGIGKLYKKPEGELESRWVESQIDELSNGESYAVHLWNKRSKNLAIEEGSVMARLVSTHCVVCDTITT
;
A
#
# COMPACT_ATOMS: atom_id res chain seq x y z
N MET A 1 61.69 -11.81 24.73
CA MET A 1 61.13 -11.78 23.37
C MET A 1 59.65 -12.06 23.50
N ASP A 2 58.89 -10.98 23.38
CA ASP A 2 57.43 -10.92 23.42
C ASP A 2 56.78 -11.67 22.26
N SER A 3 55.62 -12.27 22.51
CA SER A 3 54.37 -11.80 21.88
C SER A 3 53.18 -12.56 22.46
N SER A 4 52.37 -11.84 23.21
CA SER A 4 51.01 -12.17 23.61
C SER A 4 50.05 -12.06 22.41
N GLY A 5 49.25 -13.09 22.17
CA GLY A 5 48.17 -13.10 21.18
C GLY A 5 46.83 -13.37 21.87
N SER A 6 46.08 -12.30 22.11
CA SER A 6 44.75 -12.30 22.72
C SER A 6 43.71 -12.91 21.77
N LEU A 7 43.02 -13.97 22.20
CA LEU A 7 41.83 -14.50 21.52
C LEU A 7 40.59 -13.80 22.12
N ALA A 8 40.11 -12.76 21.44
CA ALA A 8 38.89 -12.06 21.82
C ALA A 8 37.66 -12.93 21.55
N MET A 9 36.98 -13.29 22.64
CA MET A 9 35.74 -14.03 22.69
C MET A 9 34.58 -13.18 22.16
N MET A 10 34.12 -13.42 20.93
CA MET A 10 32.91 -12.79 20.40
C MET A 10 31.67 -13.48 20.99
N ARG A 11 31.00 -12.80 21.91
CA ARG A 11 29.71 -13.20 22.51
C ARG A 11 28.62 -13.27 21.45
N SER A 12 28.22 -14.48 21.07
CA SER A 12 26.94 -14.75 20.41
C SER A 12 25.80 -14.51 21.40
N LYS A 13 24.93 -13.53 21.14
CA LYS A 13 23.68 -13.35 21.88
C LYS A 13 22.68 -14.41 21.43
N HIS A 14 22.59 -15.49 22.19
CA HIS A 14 21.51 -16.47 22.10
C HIS A 14 20.18 -15.81 22.47
N ILE A 15 19.32 -15.57 21.47
CA ILE A 15 17.90 -15.24 21.71
C ILE A 15 17.18 -16.56 22.00
N SER A 16 16.71 -16.70 23.24
CA SER A 16 16.01 -17.89 23.73
C SER A 16 14.61 -17.99 23.10
N ARG A 17 14.41 -19.06 22.32
CA ARG A 17 13.12 -19.42 21.71
C ARG A 17 12.25 -20.13 22.75
N LYS A 18 11.37 -19.39 23.44
CA LYS A 18 10.37 -20.01 24.34
C LYS A 18 9.29 -20.69 23.50
N ILE A 19 9.30 -22.02 23.48
CA ILE A 19 8.21 -22.88 23.03
C ILE A 19 7.20 -22.96 24.19
N PHE A 20 5.94 -22.62 23.95
CA PHE A 20 4.85 -22.80 24.91
C PHE A 20 3.98 -23.98 24.47
N GLU A 21 4.11 -25.12 25.15
CA GLU A 21 3.08 -26.17 25.14
C GLU A 21 2.00 -25.82 26.19
N TYR A 22 0.71 -25.95 25.83
CA TYR A 22 -0.37 -25.76 26.79
C TYR A 22 -1.29 -26.99 26.87
N LYS A 23 -1.36 -27.55 28.08
CA LYS A 23 -2.34 -28.57 28.52
C LYS A 23 -3.72 -27.94 28.69
N GLN A 24 -4.70 -28.49 27.99
CA GLN A 24 -6.12 -28.13 28.07
C GLN A 24 -6.67 -28.39 29.50
N LYS A 25 -7.08 -27.34 30.21
CA LYS A 25 -7.88 -27.43 31.45
C LYS A 25 -9.32 -27.02 31.13
N SER A 26 -10.27 -27.92 31.36
CA SER A 26 -11.70 -27.65 31.20
C SER A 26 -12.16 -26.55 32.18
N ARG A 27 -13.08 -25.70 31.73
CA ARG A 27 -13.72 -24.67 32.56
C ARG A 27 -15.22 -24.93 32.65
N ASN A 28 -15.74 -24.92 33.87
CA ASN A 28 -17.17 -25.00 34.18
C ASN A 28 -17.96 -23.85 33.52
N PRO A 29 -19.22 -24.09 33.11
CA PRO A 29 -20.03 -23.08 32.45
C PRO A 29 -20.43 -21.95 33.42
N LYS A 30 -20.22 -20.70 33.00
CA LYS A 30 -20.68 -19.50 33.71
C LYS A 30 -22.18 -19.29 33.49
N SER A 31 -22.86 -18.80 34.53
CA SER A 31 -24.31 -18.59 34.60
C SER A 31 -24.87 -17.78 33.41
N PRO A 32 -26.09 -18.13 32.92
CA PRO A 32 -26.75 -17.47 31.78
C PRO A 32 -26.97 -15.97 31.97
N PHE A 33 -26.94 -15.48 33.21
CA PHE A 33 -27.04 -14.05 33.52
C PHE A 33 -25.85 -13.24 32.97
N PHE A 34 -24.66 -13.85 32.91
CA PHE A 34 -23.47 -13.19 32.38
C PHE A 34 -23.56 -12.94 30.87
N TYR A 35 -24.16 -13.89 30.14
CA TYR A 35 -24.37 -13.77 28.69
C TYR A 35 -25.46 -12.76 28.35
N ALA A 36 -26.52 -12.67 29.15
CA ALA A 36 -27.57 -11.68 28.97
C ALA A 36 -27.03 -10.23 29.11
N ILE A 37 -26.15 -9.98 30.07
CA ILE A 37 -25.52 -8.66 30.26
C ILE A 37 -24.60 -8.30 29.09
N ILE A 38 -23.77 -9.25 28.64
CA ILE A 38 -22.90 -9.02 27.47
C ILE A 38 -23.74 -8.75 26.22
N PHE A 39 -24.82 -9.50 26.00
CA PHE A 39 -25.70 -9.31 24.85
C PHE A 39 -26.38 -7.93 24.90
N ALA A 40 -26.86 -7.49 26.07
CA ALA A 40 -27.45 -6.16 26.23
C ALA A 40 -26.44 -5.03 25.94
N ILE A 41 -25.19 -5.16 26.40
CA ILE A 41 -24.13 -4.18 26.14
C ILE A 41 -23.79 -4.13 24.64
N VAL A 42 -23.65 -5.29 23.99
CA VAL A 42 -23.39 -5.36 22.55
C VAL A 42 -24.56 -4.76 21.77
N PHE A 43 -25.81 -5.05 22.16
CA PHE A 43 -26.99 -4.51 21.49
C PHE A 43 -27.09 -2.99 21.62
N ILE A 44 -26.83 -2.43 22.80
CA ILE A 44 -26.78 -0.98 23.02
C ILE A 44 -25.67 -0.35 22.18
N PHE A 45 -24.48 -0.96 22.15
CA PHE A 45 -23.36 -0.46 21.35
C PHE A 45 -23.69 -0.47 19.85
N CYS A 46 -24.29 -1.55 19.34
CA CYS A 46 -24.74 -1.65 17.95
C CYS A 46 -25.87 -0.64 17.63
N TYR A 47 -26.81 -0.43 18.55
CA TYR A 47 -27.90 0.54 18.37
C TYR A 47 -27.39 1.98 18.31
N VAL A 48 -26.44 2.35 19.18
CA VAL A 48 -25.80 3.67 19.19
C VAL A 48 -24.96 3.88 17.92
N GLN A 49 -24.20 2.87 17.47
CA GLN A 49 -23.46 2.92 16.21
C GLN A 49 -24.40 3.07 15.00
N SER A 50 -25.54 2.38 14.99
CA SER A 50 -26.56 2.50 13.93
C SER A 50 -27.17 3.91 13.86
N LYS A 51 -27.52 4.50 15.01
CA LYS A 51 -28.01 5.89 15.08
C LYS A 51 -26.96 6.89 14.61
N TYR A 52 -25.69 6.74 15.01
CA TYR A 52 -24.60 7.61 14.57
C TYR A 52 -24.28 7.47 13.06
N SER A 53 -24.36 6.26 12.50
CA SER A 53 -24.20 6.03 11.05
C SER A 53 -25.34 6.65 10.24
N ASN A 54 -26.59 6.54 10.70
CA ASN A 54 -27.74 7.13 10.00
C ASN A 54 -27.73 8.66 10.04
N SER A 55 -27.27 9.27 11.13
CA SER A 55 -27.10 10.73 11.22
C SER A 55 -26.00 11.26 10.29
N ARG A 56 -24.93 10.49 10.04
CA ARG A 56 -23.86 10.89 9.11
C ARG A 56 -24.24 10.78 7.63
N ILE A 57 -25.10 9.84 7.27
CA ILE A 57 -25.57 9.69 5.88
C ILE A 57 -26.45 10.89 5.47
N LEU A 58 -27.24 11.45 6.40
CA LEU A 58 -28.07 12.63 6.13
C LEU A 58 -27.26 13.94 6.03
N TYR A 59 -26.17 14.08 6.78
CA TYR A 59 -25.32 15.28 6.71
C TYR A 59 -24.39 15.32 5.48
N PHE A 60 -24.11 14.18 4.83
CA PHE A 60 -23.26 14.16 3.63
C PHE A 60 -23.99 14.48 2.32
N ASN A 61 -25.33 14.52 2.33
CA ASN A 61 -26.16 14.69 1.13
C ASN A 61 -26.78 16.10 0.97
N SER A 62 -26.47 17.08 1.83
CA SER A 62 -27.18 18.38 1.85
C SER A 62 -26.34 19.63 1.57
N THR A 63 -25.11 19.51 1.07
CA THR A 63 -24.35 20.68 0.58
C THR A 63 -23.88 20.45 -0.84
N ASN A 64 -24.79 20.65 -1.79
CA ASN A 64 -24.51 21.10 -3.16
C ASN A 64 -25.84 21.45 -3.84
N HIS A 65 -26.43 22.57 -3.44
CA HIS A 65 -27.39 23.29 -4.27
C HIS A 65 -27.29 24.79 -3.96
N GLY A 66 -26.78 25.53 -4.95
CA GLY A 66 -26.75 26.97 -5.01
C GLY A 66 -26.63 27.35 -6.48
N THR A 67 -27.78 27.56 -7.10
CA THR A 67 -27.98 28.08 -8.46
C THR A 67 -27.45 29.50 -8.58
N ASP A 68 -26.78 29.81 -9.69
CA ASP A 68 -27.02 31.08 -10.38
C ASP A 68 -26.80 30.91 -11.88
N SER A 69 -27.77 31.38 -12.65
CA SER A 69 -27.81 31.37 -14.10
C SER A 69 -27.36 32.72 -14.63
N SER A 70 -26.28 32.77 -15.39
CA SER A 70 -26.16 33.72 -16.50
C SER A 70 -25.24 33.17 -17.59
N SER A 71 -25.70 33.33 -18.82
CA SER A 71 -25.10 32.95 -20.08
C SER A 71 -23.82 33.73 -20.39
N PHE A 72 -22.77 33.06 -20.88
CA PHE A 72 -22.23 33.20 -22.24
C PHE A 72 -20.96 32.34 -22.40
N GLU A 73 -20.73 31.90 -23.64
CA GLU A 73 -19.63 31.05 -24.14
C GLU A 73 -18.25 31.45 -23.60
N GLU A 74 -17.40 30.46 -23.26
CA GLU A 74 -16.03 30.28 -23.82
C GLU A 74 -15.24 29.12 -23.13
N SER A 75 -14.46 28.41 -23.95
CA SER A 75 -13.32 27.50 -23.63
C SER A 75 -13.60 26.03 -23.25
N THR A 76 -13.81 25.22 -24.29
CA THR A 76 -13.76 23.74 -24.30
C THR A 76 -12.32 23.19 -24.22
N THR A 77 -11.49 23.62 -23.27
CA THR A 77 -10.10 23.12 -23.14
C THR A 77 -9.66 22.71 -21.72
N SER A 78 -10.49 22.83 -20.69
CA SER A 78 -10.09 22.48 -19.31
C SER A 78 -10.63 21.14 -18.79
N ASP A 79 -11.70 20.58 -19.36
CA ASP A 79 -12.35 19.36 -18.83
C ASP A 79 -11.62 18.05 -19.18
N SER A 80 -10.79 18.03 -20.21
CA SER A 80 -10.04 16.82 -20.60
C SER A 80 -8.90 16.46 -19.64
N ALA A 81 -8.42 17.44 -18.85
CA ALA A 81 -7.28 17.27 -17.96
C ALA A 81 -7.61 16.52 -16.67
N ASN A 82 -8.89 16.34 -16.32
CA ASN A 82 -9.35 15.68 -15.10
C ASN A 82 -10.10 14.36 -15.36
N TYR A 83 -10.28 13.97 -16.62
CA TYR A 83 -10.93 12.72 -16.97
C TYR A 83 -9.97 11.54 -16.79
N ASP A 84 -10.20 10.72 -15.75
CA ASP A 84 -9.52 9.44 -15.61
C ASP A 84 -10.40 8.34 -16.24
N PRO A 85 -10.04 7.81 -17.42
CA PRO A 85 -10.82 6.78 -18.12
C PRO A 85 -10.90 5.45 -17.34
N LEU A 86 -10.17 5.34 -16.23
CA LEU A 86 -10.16 4.18 -15.35
C LEU A 86 -11.17 4.29 -14.19
N ILE A 87 -11.88 5.41 -14.04
CA ILE A 87 -12.90 5.61 -13.01
C ILE A 87 -14.30 5.28 -13.57
N PRO A 88 -15.01 4.28 -13.02
CA PRO A 88 -16.35 3.92 -13.49
C PRO A 88 -17.39 5.01 -13.14
N PRO A 89 -18.49 5.12 -13.90
CA PRO A 89 -19.59 6.03 -13.58
C PRO A 89 -20.19 5.69 -12.22
N ALA A 90 -20.47 6.72 -11.41
CA ALA A 90 -21.01 6.55 -10.07
C ALA A 90 -22.42 5.92 -10.10
N ASN A 91 -22.67 4.95 -9.22
CA ASN A 91 -23.96 4.29 -9.04
C ASN A 91 -24.55 3.65 -10.32
N ALA A 92 -23.70 3.29 -11.30
CA ALA A 92 -24.16 2.65 -12.53
C ALA A 92 -24.56 1.19 -12.30
N SER A 93 -25.60 0.74 -13.00
CA SER A 93 -25.88 -0.70 -13.10
C SER A 93 -24.71 -1.41 -13.80
N ARG A 94 -24.63 -2.73 -13.62
CA ARG A 94 -23.61 -3.54 -14.30
C ARG A 94 -23.67 -3.35 -15.81
N GLU A 95 -24.85 -3.34 -16.40
CA GLU A 95 -25.06 -3.20 -17.84
C GLU A 95 -24.54 -1.85 -18.35
N VAL A 96 -24.88 -0.76 -17.65
CA VAL A 96 -24.41 0.60 -17.98
C VAL A 96 -22.89 0.70 -17.85
N ARG A 97 -22.33 0.18 -16.75
CA ARG A 97 -20.89 0.18 -16.52
C ARG A 97 -20.14 -0.65 -17.57
N MET A 98 -20.67 -1.80 -17.97
CA MET A 98 -20.09 -2.63 -19.03
C MET A 98 -20.11 -1.93 -20.38
N ALA A 99 -21.23 -1.30 -20.75
CA ALA A 99 -21.35 -0.55 -21.99
C ALA A 99 -20.35 0.62 -22.01
N TRP A 100 -20.30 1.40 -20.93
CA TRP A 100 -19.30 2.46 -20.75
C TRP A 100 -17.88 1.90 -20.87
N PHE A 101 -17.55 0.82 -20.15
CA PHE A 101 -16.19 0.30 -20.10
C PHE A 101 -15.69 -0.13 -21.49
N ARG A 102 -16.55 -0.79 -22.28
CA ARG A 102 -16.24 -1.16 -23.66
C ARG A 102 -15.86 0.03 -24.54
N THR A 103 -16.45 1.21 -24.30
CA THR A 103 -16.07 2.44 -25.01
C THR A 103 -14.73 3.04 -24.53
N GLN A 104 -14.28 2.68 -23.33
CA GLN A 104 -13.01 3.15 -22.78
C GLN A 104 -11.82 2.27 -23.17
N ILE A 105 -12.01 0.95 -23.28
CA ILE A 105 -10.92 -0.03 -23.54
C ILE A 105 -9.91 0.44 -24.62
N PRO A 106 -10.32 0.90 -25.82
CA PRO A 106 -9.36 1.30 -26.86
C PRO A 106 -8.47 2.49 -26.47
N LYS A 107 -8.90 3.29 -25.49
CA LYS A 107 -8.17 4.46 -24.97
C LYS A 107 -7.23 4.09 -23.81
N LEU A 108 -7.35 2.87 -23.28
CA LEU A 108 -6.58 2.42 -22.12
C LEU A 108 -5.28 1.79 -22.57
N GLU A 109 -4.27 2.62 -22.86
CA GLU A 109 -2.94 2.15 -23.27
C GLU A 109 -2.32 1.17 -22.27
N LEU A 110 -2.66 1.25 -20.97
CA LEU A 110 -2.21 0.28 -19.95
C LEU A 110 -2.61 -1.17 -20.24
N LEU A 111 -3.66 -1.40 -21.04
CA LEU A 111 -4.13 -2.75 -21.38
C LEU A 111 -3.45 -3.31 -22.65
N HIS A 112 -2.61 -2.53 -23.31
CA HIS A 112 -2.01 -2.86 -24.59
C HIS A 112 -0.49 -2.64 -24.56
N SER A 113 0.23 -3.41 -25.38
CA SER A 113 1.66 -3.16 -25.61
C SER A 113 1.82 -2.02 -26.62
N THR A 114 2.56 -0.99 -26.23
CA THR A 114 2.93 0.17 -27.04
C THR A 114 4.42 0.10 -27.37
N THR A 115 4.90 0.88 -28.33
CA THR A 115 6.34 0.95 -28.65
C THR A 115 7.20 1.24 -27.43
N LEU A 116 6.73 2.11 -26.52
CA LEU A 116 7.44 2.45 -25.28
C LEU A 116 7.37 1.31 -24.26
N SER A 117 6.18 0.73 -24.05
CA SER A 117 6.03 -0.35 -23.05
C SER A 117 6.77 -1.61 -23.46
N GLN A 118 6.90 -1.92 -24.75
CA GLN A 118 7.65 -3.11 -25.21
C GLN A 118 9.13 -3.09 -24.77
N GLN A 119 9.69 -1.91 -24.49
CA GLN A 119 11.04 -1.75 -23.94
C GLN A 119 11.11 -1.98 -22.42
N PHE A 120 9.97 -2.25 -21.77
CA PHE A 120 9.86 -2.35 -20.32
C PHE A 120 10.85 -3.36 -19.72
N HIS A 121 10.93 -4.56 -20.30
CA HIS A 121 11.83 -5.60 -19.80
C HIS A 121 13.30 -5.18 -19.86
N ASP A 122 13.74 -4.65 -21.01
CA ASP A 122 15.12 -4.23 -21.21
C ASP A 122 15.47 -3.05 -20.29
N ARG A 123 14.53 -2.11 -20.10
CA ARG A 123 14.71 -0.96 -19.21
C ARG A 123 14.76 -1.36 -17.74
N VAL A 124 13.92 -2.29 -17.30
CA VAL A 124 13.98 -2.83 -15.94
C VAL A 124 15.31 -3.56 -15.75
N THR A 125 15.68 -4.48 -16.63
CA THR A 125 16.93 -5.26 -16.54
C THR A 125 18.16 -4.36 -16.55
N GLY A 126 18.20 -3.35 -17.43
CA GLY A 126 19.26 -2.34 -17.44
C GLY A 126 19.33 -1.54 -16.14
N PHE A 127 18.19 -1.30 -15.49
CA PHE A 127 18.14 -0.68 -14.17
C PHE A 127 18.63 -1.61 -13.05
N LEU A 128 18.34 -2.91 -13.11
CA LEU A 128 18.78 -3.90 -12.11
C LEU A 128 20.30 -4.08 -12.09
N ASN A 129 20.96 -3.90 -13.24
CA ASN A 129 22.41 -4.02 -13.38
C ASN A 129 23.22 -2.89 -12.69
N LYS A 130 22.56 -1.96 -11.99
CA LYS A 130 23.20 -0.84 -11.28
C LYS A 130 23.87 -1.21 -9.94
N GLY A 131 23.88 -2.49 -9.55
CA GLY A 131 24.53 -2.96 -8.31
C GLY A 131 23.89 -2.36 -7.06
N CYS A 132 22.65 -2.75 -6.77
CA CYS A 132 21.86 -2.25 -5.64
C CYS A 132 21.79 -3.25 -4.50
N SER A 133 21.78 -2.76 -3.26
CA SER A 133 21.63 -3.61 -2.07
C SER A 133 20.22 -4.20 -1.95
N VAL A 134 19.21 -3.41 -2.33
CA VAL A 134 17.81 -3.82 -2.45
C VAL A 134 17.20 -3.26 -3.73
N LEU A 135 16.19 -3.96 -4.25
CA LEU A 135 15.34 -3.51 -5.34
C LEU A 135 13.92 -3.34 -4.83
N PHE A 136 13.35 -2.15 -5.00
CA PHE A 136 11.95 -1.88 -4.71
C PHE A 136 11.22 -1.30 -5.92
N HIS A 137 9.92 -1.53 -5.95
CA HIS A 137 9.01 -0.98 -6.94
C HIS A 137 7.84 -0.28 -6.24
N ILE A 138 7.47 0.90 -6.73
CA ILE A 138 6.22 1.59 -6.40
C ILE A 138 5.40 1.77 -7.69
N ILE A 139 4.07 1.89 -7.58
CA ILE A 139 3.18 2.00 -8.75
C ILE A 139 2.44 3.33 -8.72
N TRP A 140 2.41 4.02 -9.86
CA TRP A 140 1.63 5.25 -10.04
C TRP A 140 0.93 5.28 -11.40
N PHE A 141 -0.39 5.08 -11.41
CA PHE A 141 -1.21 5.10 -12.63
C PHE A 141 -2.03 6.37 -12.82
N SER A 142 -2.02 7.27 -11.84
CA SER A 142 -2.66 8.59 -11.98
C SER A 142 -1.78 9.54 -12.81
N PRO A 143 -2.34 10.65 -13.31
CA PRO A 143 -1.56 11.70 -13.96
C PRO A 143 -0.37 12.19 -13.11
N ALA A 144 0.76 12.52 -13.74
CA ALA A 144 1.99 12.94 -13.05
C ALA A 144 1.81 14.22 -12.22
N LYS A 145 0.93 15.13 -12.65
CA LYS A 145 0.57 16.35 -11.89
C LYS A 145 -0.01 16.08 -10.49
N HIS A 146 -0.48 14.86 -10.23
CA HIS A 146 -0.99 14.46 -8.93
C HIS A 146 0.06 13.75 -8.06
N PHE A 147 1.25 13.47 -8.59
CA PHE A 147 2.35 12.90 -7.82
C PHE A 147 2.96 14.03 -6.98
N GLY A 148 2.50 14.16 -5.74
CA GLY A 148 2.82 15.30 -4.89
C GLY A 148 3.97 15.03 -3.91
N LYS A 149 4.15 15.98 -2.99
CA LYS A 149 5.11 15.87 -1.88
C LYS A 149 4.87 14.64 -1.01
N ARG A 150 3.60 14.23 -0.86
CA ARG A 150 3.21 13.05 -0.06
C ARG A 150 3.69 11.74 -0.67
N GLU A 151 3.56 11.58 -1.98
CA GLU A 151 4.07 10.40 -2.69
C GLU A 151 5.60 10.45 -2.79
N PHE A 152 6.18 11.64 -2.95
CA PHE A 152 7.63 11.84 -2.93
C PHE A 152 8.27 11.40 -1.60
N LEU A 153 7.60 11.64 -0.46
CA LEU A 153 8.05 11.21 0.87
C LEU A 153 8.35 9.71 0.96
N THR A 154 7.59 8.88 0.27
CA THR A 154 7.84 7.43 0.23
C THR A 154 9.21 7.13 -0.37
N MET A 155 9.58 7.82 -1.45
CA MET A 155 10.89 7.65 -2.08
C MET A 155 12.01 8.27 -1.24
N ASP A 156 11.76 9.45 -0.67
CA ASP A 156 12.71 10.18 0.15
C ASP A 156 13.12 9.37 1.40
N THR A 157 12.12 8.86 2.12
CA THR A 157 12.35 8.01 3.31
C THR A 157 12.92 6.65 2.94
N PHE A 158 12.54 6.08 1.79
CA PHE A 158 13.17 4.86 1.28
C PHE A 158 14.67 5.02 1.10
N PHE A 159 15.12 6.11 0.43
CA PHE A 159 16.55 6.35 0.20
C PHE A 159 17.31 6.77 1.46
N LYS A 160 16.62 7.33 2.46
CA LYS A 160 17.21 7.50 3.79
C LYS A 160 17.60 6.17 4.42
N ALA A 161 16.72 5.18 4.35
CA ALA A 161 16.94 3.84 4.89
C ALA A 161 17.82 2.97 3.98
N HIS A 162 17.79 3.19 2.67
CA HIS A 162 18.51 2.42 1.66
C HIS A 162 19.34 3.33 0.72
N PRO A 163 20.45 3.91 1.19
CA PRO A 163 21.26 4.82 0.37
C PRO A 163 21.76 4.18 -0.93
N ASP A 164 22.05 2.87 -0.91
CA ASP A 164 22.51 2.08 -2.06
C ASP A 164 21.39 1.28 -2.75
N GLY A 165 20.13 1.56 -2.41
CA GLY A 165 18.96 0.89 -2.97
C GLY A 165 18.62 1.33 -4.40
N CYS A 166 17.81 0.51 -5.06
CA CYS A 166 17.22 0.79 -6.37
C CYS A 166 15.70 0.94 -6.22
N LEU A 167 15.13 2.01 -6.76
CA LEU A 167 13.68 2.23 -6.76
C LEU A 167 13.14 2.45 -8.18
N ILE A 168 12.23 1.59 -8.62
CA ILE A 168 11.51 1.76 -9.90
C ILE A 168 10.12 2.32 -9.63
N VAL A 169 9.80 3.45 -10.26
CA VAL A 169 8.44 3.99 -10.33
C VAL A 169 7.75 3.40 -11.55
N VAL A 170 6.92 2.38 -11.34
CA VAL A 170 6.16 1.73 -12.40
C VAL A 170 4.99 2.63 -12.78
N SER A 171 5.20 3.47 -13.81
CA SER A 171 4.29 4.55 -14.16
C SER A 171 4.54 5.03 -15.59
N ARG A 172 3.46 5.14 -16.37
CA ARG A 172 3.51 5.78 -17.69
C ARG A 172 3.59 7.30 -17.58
N SER A 173 2.80 7.90 -16.70
CA SER A 173 2.70 9.36 -16.60
C SER A 173 3.99 9.98 -16.06
N MET A 174 4.69 9.29 -15.16
CA MET A 174 5.99 9.73 -14.63
C MET A 174 7.17 9.41 -15.57
N ASP A 175 6.99 8.56 -16.58
CA ASP A 175 8.01 8.21 -17.57
C ASP A 175 8.04 9.27 -18.69
N THR A 176 8.27 10.52 -18.28
CA THR A 176 8.25 11.75 -19.09
C THR A 176 9.26 12.75 -18.54
N ASP A 177 9.58 13.81 -19.28
CA ASP A 177 10.47 14.89 -18.79
C ASP A 177 9.94 15.54 -17.50
N SER A 178 8.61 15.70 -17.39
CA SER A 178 7.99 16.22 -16.17
C SER A 178 8.17 15.28 -14.98
N GLY A 179 8.01 13.98 -15.19
CA GLY A 179 8.25 13.01 -14.12
C GLY A 179 9.74 12.89 -13.77
N TYR A 180 10.63 13.01 -14.75
CA TYR A 180 12.06 13.13 -14.51
C TYR A 180 12.37 14.36 -13.65
N ALA A 181 11.77 15.53 -13.93
CA ALA A 181 11.93 16.72 -13.11
C ALA A 181 11.47 16.49 -11.66
N THR A 182 10.38 15.74 -11.45
CA THR A 182 9.93 15.33 -10.11
C THR A 182 10.96 14.44 -9.39
N LEU A 183 11.62 13.53 -10.11
CA LEU A 183 12.63 12.62 -9.54
C LEU A 183 14.02 13.25 -9.41
N LYS A 184 14.29 14.33 -10.14
CA LYS A 184 15.59 15.01 -10.23
C LYS A 184 16.24 15.30 -8.87
N PRO A 185 15.52 15.75 -7.81
CA PRO A 185 16.15 16.03 -6.52
C PRO A 185 16.82 14.80 -5.87
N LEU A 186 16.31 13.59 -6.14
CA LEU A 186 16.91 12.33 -5.68
C LEU A 186 18.06 11.91 -6.60
N ILE A 187 17.85 12.01 -7.92
CA ILE A 187 18.85 11.65 -8.94
C ILE A 187 20.11 12.50 -8.80
N ASP A 188 19.97 13.82 -8.59
CA ASP A 188 21.09 14.74 -8.38
C ASP A 188 21.93 14.40 -7.13
N ARG A 189 21.34 13.68 -6.17
CA ARG A 189 22.03 13.18 -4.97
C ARG A 189 22.67 11.81 -5.16
N GLY A 190 22.60 11.25 -6.36
CA GLY A 190 23.17 9.94 -6.71
C GLY A 190 22.25 8.75 -6.42
N PHE A 191 21.01 8.98 -5.98
CA PHE A 191 20.07 7.89 -5.73
C PHE A 191 19.61 7.24 -7.03
N LYS A 192 19.49 5.91 -7.01
CA LYS A 192 19.10 5.11 -8.17
C LYS A 192 17.58 4.99 -8.21
N VAL A 193 16.93 6.01 -8.76
CA VAL A 193 15.47 6.03 -9.01
C VAL A 193 15.17 6.25 -10.49
N GLY A 194 14.10 5.65 -11.00
CA GLY A 194 13.65 5.88 -12.37
C GLY A 194 12.21 5.47 -12.60
N ALA A 195 11.49 6.27 -13.39
CA ALA A 195 10.16 5.91 -13.87
C ALA A 195 10.26 5.05 -15.14
N ILE A 196 9.45 4.00 -15.22
CA ILE A 196 9.40 3.10 -16.37
C ILE A 196 7.93 2.75 -16.67
N THR A 197 7.50 3.01 -17.90
CA THR A 197 6.17 2.63 -18.41
C THR A 197 5.99 1.11 -18.40
N PRO A 198 5.04 0.54 -17.65
CA PRO A 198 4.81 -0.90 -17.63
C PRO A 198 4.22 -1.42 -18.94
N ASP A 199 4.59 -2.65 -19.30
CA ASP A 199 3.89 -3.48 -20.27
C ASP A 199 3.08 -4.54 -19.51
N VAL A 200 1.81 -4.25 -19.25
CA VAL A 200 0.93 -5.15 -18.50
C VAL A 200 0.74 -6.49 -19.21
N PRO A 201 0.50 -6.55 -20.55
CA PRO A 201 0.49 -7.81 -21.28
C PRO A 201 1.74 -8.65 -21.07
N PHE A 202 2.94 -8.08 -21.19
CA PHE A 202 4.19 -8.79 -20.92
C PHE A 202 4.27 -9.26 -19.46
N LEU A 203 3.88 -8.41 -18.50
CA LEU A 203 3.95 -8.69 -17.07
C LEU A 203 3.07 -9.86 -16.63
N VAL A 204 1.94 -10.08 -17.28
CA VAL A 204 1.05 -11.19 -16.93
C VAL A 204 1.22 -12.41 -17.83
N LYS A 205 1.95 -12.29 -18.94
CA LYS A 205 2.19 -13.39 -19.88
C LYS A 205 2.80 -14.59 -19.15
N ASP A 206 2.27 -15.78 -19.46
CA ASP A 206 2.65 -17.08 -18.90
C ASP A 206 2.38 -17.15 -17.38
N THR A 207 1.39 -16.39 -16.90
CA THR A 207 0.90 -16.44 -15.51
C THR A 207 -0.63 -16.63 -15.49
N PRO A 208 -1.22 -17.07 -14.36
CA PRO A 208 -2.67 -17.22 -14.25
C PRO A 208 -3.48 -15.94 -14.49
N ALA A 209 -2.85 -14.76 -14.34
CA ALA A 209 -3.49 -13.47 -14.53
C ALA A 209 -3.66 -13.08 -16.00
N GLU A 210 -3.02 -13.77 -16.94
CA GLU A 210 -3.18 -13.53 -18.38
C GLU A 210 -4.65 -13.68 -18.82
N ALA A 211 -5.32 -14.74 -18.35
CA ALA A 211 -6.72 -14.98 -18.64
C ALA A 211 -7.64 -13.84 -18.15
N TRP A 212 -7.35 -13.26 -16.98
CA TRP A 212 -8.09 -12.11 -16.48
C TRP A 212 -7.89 -10.88 -17.37
N LEU A 213 -6.66 -10.61 -17.80
CA LEU A 213 -6.36 -9.47 -18.67
C LEU A 213 -7.08 -9.60 -20.01
N GLU A 214 -7.12 -10.80 -20.61
CA GLU A 214 -7.86 -11.02 -21.86
C GLU A 214 -9.38 -10.84 -21.71
N LEU A 215 -9.96 -11.24 -20.58
CA LEU A 215 -11.38 -10.97 -20.30
C LEU A 215 -11.67 -9.47 -20.11
N ILE A 216 -10.73 -8.72 -19.51
CA ILE A 216 -10.83 -7.26 -19.37
C ILE A 216 -10.70 -6.58 -20.74
N LYS A 217 -9.69 -6.94 -21.53
CA LYS A 217 -9.44 -6.38 -22.88
C LYS A 217 -10.58 -6.66 -23.86
N SER A 218 -11.22 -7.82 -23.76
CA SER A 218 -12.38 -8.17 -24.59
C SER A 218 -13.69 -7.52 -24.13
N GLY A 219 -13.68 -6.79 -23.00
CA GLY A 219 -14.89 -6.20 -22.43
C GLY A 219 -15.91 -7.25 -21.99
N ASN A 220 -15.44 -8.45 -21.63
CA ASN A 220 -16.23 -9.58 -21.14
C ASN A 220 -16.18 -9.71 -19.61
N ARG A 221 -15.24 -9.03 -18.95
CA ARG A 221 -15.17 -8.88 -17.50
C ARG A 221 -15.66 -7.51 -17.07
N ASP A 222 -16.47 -7.50 -16.02
CA ASP A 222 -16.88 -6.28 -15.33
C ASP A 222 -15.71 -5.69 -14.54
N PRO A 223 -15.26 -4.44 -14.82
CA PRO A 223 -14.19 -3.80 -14.06
C PRO A 223 -14.62 -3.46 -12.62
N GLY A 224 -15.93 -3.39 -12.38
CA GLY A 224 -16.55 -3.04 -11.10
C GLY A 224 -16.51 -1.56 -10.73
N ASP A 225 -17.11 -1.23 -9.59
CA ASP A 225 -17.26 0.16 -9.09
C ASP A 225 -15.98 0.78 -8.53
N ILE A 226 -14.96 -0.03 -8.22
CA ILE A 226 -13.66 0.45 -7.80
C ILE A 226 -12.85 0.80 -9.05
N PRO A 227 -12.16 1.96 -9.08
CA PRO A 227 -11.34 2.36 -10.21
C PRO A 227 -10.42 1.24 -10.71
N LEU A 228 -10.40 1.03 -12.02
CA LEU A 228 -9.62 -0.01 -12.65
C LEU A 228 -8.12 0.21 -12.39
N SER A 229 -7.66 1.45 -12.27
CA SER A 229 -6.28 1.81 -11.88
C SER A 229 -5.87 1.16 -10.56
N GLN A 230 -6.76 1.14 -9.56
CA GLN A 230 -6.50 0.51 -8.26
C GLN A 230 -6.42 -1.01 -8.38
N ASN A 231 -7.30 -1.61 -9.19
CA ASN A 231 -7.28 -3.05 -9.43
C ASN A 231 -6.05 -3.48 -10.25
N LEU A 232 -5.67 -2.70 -11.26
CA LEU A 232 -4.44 -2.90 -12.02
C LEU A 232 -3.21 -2.73 -11.14
N SER A 233 -3.18 -1.79 -10.19
CA SER A 233 -2.07 -1.68 -9.23
C SER A 233 -1.95 -2.92 -8.34
N ASN A 234 -3.07 -3.54 -7.95
CA ASN A 234 -3.06 -4.82 -7.22
C ASN A 234 -2.53 -5.98 -8.08
N LEU A 235 -2.84 -6.00 -9.38
CA LEU A 235 -2.28 -7.00 -10.29
C LEU A 235 -0.79 -6.77 -10.54
N VAL A 236 -0.41 -5.55 -10.93
CA VAL A 236 0.95 -5.20 -11.35
C VAL A 236 1.93 -5.38 -10.20
N ARG A 237 1.56 -5.07 -8.94
CA ARG A 237 2.47 -5.34 -7.80
C ARG A 237 2.80 -6.82 -7.64
N LEU A 238 1.83 -7.70 -7.89
CA LEU A 238 2.03 -9.15 -7.82
C LEU A 238 2.83 -9.64 -9.02
N ALA A 239 2.53 -9.15 -10.23
CA ALA A 239 3.24 -9.52 -11.45
C ALA A 239 4.71 -9.06 -11.44
N MET A 240 4.98 -7.86 -10.91
CA MET A 240 6.33 -7.34 -10.71
C MET A 240 7.14 -8.23 -9.76
N LEU A 241 6.57 -8.55 -8.59
CA LEU A 241 7.21 -9.46 -7.63
C LEU A 241 7.45 -10.84 -8.23
N TYR A 242 6.50 -11.37 -9.01
CA TYR A 242 6.66 -12.67 -9.64
C TYR A 242 7.79 -12.66 -10.68
N LYS A 243 7.84 -11.67 -11.59
CA LYS A 243 8.85 -11.67 -12.67
C LYS A 243 10.24 -11.21 -12.22
N TYR A 244 10.31 -10.21 -11.33
CA TYR A 244 11.56 -9.55 -10.98
C TYR A 244 11.98 -9.76 -9.52
N GLY A 245 11.09 -10.24 -8.65
CA GLY A 245 11.36 -10.36 -7.22
C GLY A 245 11.53 -9.00 -6.55
N GLY A 246 12.33 -8.97 -5.48
CA GLY A 246 12.60 -7.76 -4.72
C GLY A 246 11.41 -7.36 -3.84
N GLY A 247 11.24 -6.06 -3.65
CA GLY A 247 10.22 -5.48 -2.80
C GLY A 247 9.20 -4.62 -3.53
N TYR A 248 8.00 -4.57 -2.98
CA TYR A 248 6.95 -3.65 -3.38
C TYR A 248 6.51 -2.84 -2.16
N MET A 249 6.23 -1.55 -2.37
CA MET A 249 5.53 -0.73 -1.38
C MET A 249 4.50 0.21 -2.03
N ASP A 250 3.40 0.51 -1.33
CA ASP A 250 2.46 1.55 -1.75
C ASP A 250 3.10 2.95 -1.65
N THR A 251 2.57 3.93 -2.37
CA THR A 251 3.12 5.31 -2.43
C THR A 251 2.81 6.17 -1.21
N ASP A 252 2.22 5.58 -0.18
CA ASP A 252 1.84 6.20 1.09
C ASP A 252 2.49 5.47 2.28
N ILE A 253 3.75 5.05 2.09
CA ILE A 253 4.56 4.35 3.08
C ILE A 253 5.71 5.27 3.52
N ILE A 254 5.82 5.53 4.83
CA ILE A 254 7.02 6.15 5.41
C ILE A 254 7.98 5.04 5.86
N VAL A 255 9.15 4.97 5.24
CA VAL A 255 10.17 3.97 5.59
C VAL A 255 10.99 4.49 6.79
N LEU A 256 11.10 3.66 7.82
CA LEU A 256 11.81 4.01 9.07
C LEU A 256 13.15 3.27 9.19
N LYS A 257 13.21 2.02 8.72
CA LYS A 257 14.39 1.15 8.81
C LYS A 257 14.63 0.44 7.50
N ASP A 258 15.85 -0.02 7.30
CA ASP A 258 16.18 -0.84 6.13
C ASP A 258 15.45 -2.19 6.19
N PHE A 259 15.23 -2.78 5.03
CA PHE A 259 14.53 -4.05 4.83
C PHE A 259 15.49 -5.19 4.46
N LEU A 260 16.80 -5.04 4.72
CA LEU A 260 17.83 -5.97 4.23
C LEU A 260 17.69 -7.38 4.79
N ASP A 261 17.12 -7.52 5.99
CA ASP A 261 16.89 -8.81 6.65
C ASP A 261 15.56 -9.47 6.25
N LEU A 262 14.77 -8.83 5.40
CA LEU A 262 13.44 -9.30 5.01
C LEU A 262 13.47 -9.97 3.65
N ARG A 263 13.01 -11.22 3.60
CA ARG A 263 12.90 -12.02 2.37
C ARG A 263 11.68 -12.93 2.44
N ASN A 264 10.93 -13.03 1.35
CA ASN A 264 9.68 -13.80 1.28
C ASN A 264 8.76 -13.43 2.46
N ALA A 265 8.50 -12.13 2.60
CA ALA A 265 7.85 -11.54 3.77
C ALA A 265 6.63 -10.70 3.39
N ILE A 266 5.63 -10.73 4.27
CA ILE A 266 4.40 -9.95 4.19
C ILE A 266 3.95 -9.52 5.58
N GLY A 267 3.38 -8.33 5.72
CA GLY A 267 2.89 -7.83 7.00
C GLY A 267 1.46 -8.26 7.32
N ALA A 268 1.22 -8.65 8.57
CA ALA A 268 -0.12 -8.73 9.12
C ALA A 268 -0.66 -7.32 9.36
N GLN A 269 -1.82 -6.97 8.80
CA GLN A 269 -2.49 -5.71 9.12
C GLN A 269 -3.18 -5.77 10.49
N SER A 270 -3.73 -6.91 10.86
CA SER A 270 -4.43 -7.07 12.15
C SER A 270 -4.36 -8.50 12.67
N LEU A 271 -4.53 -8.61 13.99
CA LEU A 271 -4.59 -9.87 14.72
C LEU A 271 -6.02 -10.12 15.22
N ASP A 272 -6.38 -11.39 15.33
CA ASP A 272 -7.52 -11.80 16.11
C ASP A 272 -7.27 -11.53 17.61
N PHE A 273 -8.25 -10.92 18.28
CA PHE A 273 -8.09 -10.52 19.67
C PHE A 273 -7.92 -11.71 20.61
N THR A 274 -8.51 -12.86 20.29
CA THR A 274 -8.52 -14.06 21.12
C THR A 274 -7.34 -14.97 20.79
N THR A 275 -7.16 -15.36 19.52
CA THR A 275 -6.12 -16.32 19.13
C THR A 275 -4.73 -15.69 19.04
N LYS A 276 -4.67 -14.36 18.93
CA LYS A 276 -3.44 -13.59 18.63
C LYS A 276 -2.77 -13.97 17.31
N GLN A 277 -3.45 -14.76 16.47
CA GLN A 277 -3.03 -15.03 15.10
C GLN A 277 -3.46 -13.88 14.20
N TRP A 278 -2.77 -13.69 13.08
CA TRP A 278 -3.22 -12.72 12.10
C TRP A 278 -4.60 -13.11 11.55
N ASN A 279 -5.46 -12.13 11.36
CA ASN A 279 -6.76 -12.30 10.68
C ASN A 279 -6.85 -11.47 9.39
N ARG A 280 -5.85 -10.61 9.16
CA ARG A 280 -5.66 -9.84 7.94
C ARG A 280 -4.20 -9.70 7.63
N LEU A 281 -3.81 -10.09 6.42
CA LEU A 281 -2.58 -9.64 5.78
C LEU A 281 -2.88 -8.49 4.83
N ASN A 282 -1.87 -7.72 4.47
CA ASN A 282 -2.01 -6.62 3.54
C ASN A 282 -0.84 -6.60 2.56
N ASN A 283 -1.13 -6.23 1.31
CA ASN A 283 -0.22 -6.24 0.18
C ASN A 283 0.33 -4.84 -0.15
N ALA A 284 0.33 -3.93 0.83
CA ALA A 284 0.92 -2.61 0.73
C ALA A 284 2.44 -2.62 0.90
N VAL A 285 3.01 -3.64 1.54
CA VAL A 285 4.46 -3.90 1.61
C VAL A 285 4.68 -5.41 1.50
N MET A 286 5.49 -5.83 0.54
CA MET A 286 5.75 -7.25 0.26
C MET A 286 7.16 -7.42 -0.32
N MET A 287 7.87 -8.47 0.11
CA MET A 287 9.18 -8.82 -0.44
C MET A 287 9.19 -10.29 -0.81
N PHE A 288 9.51 -10.62 -2.05
CA PHE A 288 9.51 -12.00 -2.51
C PHE A 288 10.64 -12.24 -3.50
N ASP A 289 11.18 -13.45 -3.51
CA ASP A 289 12.01 -13.93 -4.60
C ASP A 289 11.19 -13.96 -5.90
N ASN A 290 11.86 -13.80 -7.03
CA ASN A 290 11.19 -14.01 -8.31
C ASN A 290 10.74 -15.47 -8.47
N ASN A 291 9.68 -15.68 -9.25
CA ASN A 291 9.01 -16.96 -9.47
C ASN A 291 8.50 -17.66 -8.20
N HIS A 292 8.32 -16.92 -7.10
CA HIS A 292 7.93 -17.53 -5.83
C HIS A 292 6.51 -18.15 -5.92
N PRO A 293 6.32 -19.43 -5.51
CA PRO A 293 5.04 -20.13 -5.66
C PRO A 293 3.84 -19.44 -4.98
N VAL A 294 4.06 -18.82 -3.83
CA VAL A 294 3.01 -18.06 -3.14
C VAL A 294 2.53 -16.85 -3.96
N VAL A 295 3.43 -16.19 -4.71
CA VAL A 295 3.05 -15.07 -5.58
C VAL A 295 2.27 -15.58 -6.80
N TRP A 296 2.61 -16.77 -7.32
CA TRP A 296 1.80 -17.47 -8.32
C TRP A 296 0.38 -17.72 -7.80
N GLU A 297 0.23 -18.20 -6.57
CA GLU A 297 -1.08 -18.39 -5.93
C GLU A 297 -1.84 -17.06 -5.75
N PHE A 298 -1.15 -15.96 -5.47
CA PHE A 298 -1.78 -14.63 -5.45
C PHE A 298 -2.29 -14.21 -6.83
N LEU A 299 -1.52 -14.45 -7.90
CA LEU A 299 -1.94 -14.16 -9.28
C LEU A 299 -3.13 -15.04 -9.71
N GLN A 300 -3.11 -16.32 -9.33
CA GLN A 300 -4.22 -17.26 -9.54
C GLN A 300 -5.49 -16.79 -8.83
N GLU A 301 -5.39 -16.43 -7.55
CA GLU A 301 -6.52 -15.91 -6.76
C GLU A 301 -7.05 -14.59 -7.35
N PHE A 302 -6.16 -13.70 -7.80
CA PHE A 302 -6.56 -12.44 -8.45
C PHE A 302 -7.44 -12.74 -9.66
N SER A 303 -6.97 -13.65 -10.52
CA SER A 303 -7.63 -14.00 -11.78
C SER A 303 -9.01 -14.63 -11.55
N THR A 304 -9.10 -15.65 -10.68
CA THR A 304 -10.31 -16.46 -10.52
C THR A 304 -11.36 -15.82 -9.63
N THR A 305 -10.96 -15.01 -8.65
CA THR A 305 -11.87 -14.42 -7.65
C THR A 305 -12.03 -12.91 -7.77
N PHE A 306 -11.54 -12.32 -8.87
CA PHE A 306 -11.61 -10.89 -9.11
C PHE A 306 -13.02 -10.34 -8.85
N ASN A 307 -13.11 -9.33 -7.99
CA ASN A 307 -14.36 -8.61 -7.78
C ASN A 307 -14.07 -7.12 -7.65
N GLY A 308 -14.23 -6.40 -8.75
CA GLY A 308 -14.04 -4.95 -8.79
C GLY A 308 -15.08 -4.14 -8.02
N ASN A 309 -16.15 -4.76 -7.51
CA ASN A 309 -17.18 -4.09 -6.72
C ASN A 309 -16.90 -4.13 -5.21
N LYS A 310 -15.89 -4.89 -4.75
CA LYS A 310 -15.62 -5.12 -3.33
C LYS A 310 -14.26 -4.57 -2.90
N TRP A 311 -14.28 -3.58 -2.01
CA TRP A 311 -13.05 -2.92 -1.55
C TRP A 311 -12.12 -3.92 -0.85
N GLY A 312 -10.85 -3.91 -1.27
CA GLY A 312 -9.82 -4.79 -0.73
C GLY A 312 -9.91 -6.26 -1.19
N ASN A 313 -10.97 -6.66 -1.92
CA ASN A 313 -11.17 -8.05 -2.37
C ASN A 313 -9.97 -8.60 -3.13
N ASN A 314 -9.41 -7.77 -4.02
CA ASN A 314 -8.32 -8.08 -4.93
C ASN A 314 -6.94 -7.68 -4.37
N GLY A 315 -6.87 -7.25 -3.10
CA GLY A 315 -5.64 -6.82 -2.44
C GLY A 315 -5.48 -7.47 -1.08
N PRO A 316 -5.68 -6.76 0.05
CA PRO A 316 -5.50 -7.35 1.39
C PRO A 316 -6.33 -8.62 1.65
N TYR A 317 -7.54 -8.71 1.09
CA TYR A 317 -8.38 -9.91 1.24
C TYR A 317 -7.91 -11.08 0.39
N LEU A 318 -7.36 -10.81 -0.79
CA LEU A 318 -6.78 -11.82 -1.66
C LEU A 318 -5.60 -12.51 -0.98
N VAL A 319 -4.60 -11.74 -0.55
CA VAL A 319 -3.40 -12.31 0.07
C VAL A 319 -3.72 -13.03 1.38
N SER A 320 -4.72 -12.55 2.13
CA SER A 320 -5.20 -13.23 3.34
C SER A 320 -5.84 -14.59 3.02
N ARG A 321 -6.70 -14.67 2.00
CA ARG A 321 -7.36 -15.94 1.61
C ARG A 321 -6.34 -16.96 1.13
N VAL A 322 -5.32 -16.52 0.39
CA VAL A 322 -4.24 -17.40 -0.09
C VAL A 322 -3.40 -17.89 1.08
N MET A 323 -2.90 -17.00 1.93
CA MET A 323 -2.05 -17.41 3.05
C MET A 323 -2.79 -18.26 4.10
N ALA A 324 -4.11 -18.14 4.22
CA ALA A 324 -4.90 -18.94 5.15
C ALA A 324 -5.08 -20.41 4.70
N ARG A 325 -5.00 -20.69 3.39
CA ARG A 325 -5.12 -22.05 2.84
C ARG A 325 -3.75 -22.71 2.60
N LEU A 326 -2.69 -21.93 2.55
CA LEU A 326 -1.34 -22.39 2.28
C LEU A 326 -0.65 -22.79 3.58
N GLU A 327 -0.67 -24.08 3.90
CA GLU A 327 0.14 -24.64 4.99
C GLU A 327 1.59 -24.91 4.51
N GLY A 328 2.57 -24.63 5.36
CA GLY A 328 3.95 -25.11 5.14
C GLY A 328 4.82 -24.35 4.13
N HIS A 329 4.39 -23.19 3.61
CA HIS A 329 5.27 -22.35 2.78
C HIS A 329 6.24 -21.52 3.63
N ASN A 330 7.48 -21.37 3.15
CA ASN A 330 8.54 -20.59 3.82
C ASN A 330 8.32 -19.07 3.63
N ILE A 331 7.25 -18.54 4.23
CA ILE A 331 6.92 -17.11 4.23
C ILE A 331 7.02 -16.55 5.64
N THR A 332 7.69 -15.40 5.77
CA THR A 332 7.74 -14.65 7.01
C THR A 332 6.52 -13.73 7.11
N ILE A 333 5.65 -13.99 8.08
CA ILE A 333 4.55 -13.08 8.41
C ILE A 333 5.00 -12.16 9.53
N LEU A 334 5.18 -10.89 9.21
CA LEU A 334 5.60 -9.86 10.16
C LEU A 334 4.39 -9.37 11.00
N PRO A 335 4.60 -9.01 12.27
CA PRO A 335 3.53 -8.50 13.13
C PRO A 335 3.01 -7.14 12.61
N PRO A 336 1.81 -6.70 13.01
CA PRO A 336 1.27 -5.40 12.56
C PRO A 336 2.17 -4.22 12.81
N LYS A 337 2.91 -4.21 13.91
CA LYS A 337 3.85 -3.13 14.22
C LYS A 337 4.92 -2.91 13.14
N ALA A 338 5.27 -3.94 12.35
CA ALA A 338 6.31 -3.82 11.33
C ALA A 338 5.97 -2.78 10.25
N PHE A 339 4.74 -2.78 9.72
CA PHE A 339 4.31 -1.89 8.62
C PHE A 339 3.00 -1.13 8.88
N TYR A 340 2.20 -1.60 9.84
CA TYR A 340 0.88 -1.08 10.19
C TYR A 340 0.79 -0.74 11.69
N PRO A 341 1.76 0.01 12.27
CA PRO A 341 1.76 0.31 13.71
C PRO A 341 0.54 1.14 14.15
N VAL A 342 -0.09 1.86 13.21
CA VAL A 342 -1.30 2.65 13.44
C VAL A 342 -2.36 2.26 12.42
N ASP A 343 -3.55 1.90 12.90
CA ASP A 343 -4.68 1.57 12.03
C ASP A 343 -5.31 2.82 11.38
N TRP A 344 -6.12 2.57 10.36
CA TRP A 344 -6.79 3.61 9.55
C TRP A 344 -7.76 4.54 10.31
N ASN A 345 -8.21 4.19 11.52
CA ASN A 345 -9.09 4.98 12.36
C ASN A 345 -8.24 5.89 13.26
N GLY A 346 -7.09 5.38 13.71
CA GLY A 346 -6.12 6.11 14.52
C GLY A 346 -5.23 7.05 13.71
N ILE A 347 -5.09 6.85 12.40
CA ILE A 347 -4.08 7.53 11.57
C ILE A 347 -4.13 9.05 11.64
N GLY A 348 -5.32 9.63 11.80
CA GLY A 348 -5.48 11.08 11.88
C GLY A 348 -4.74 11.72 13.06
N LYS A 349 -4.50 10.98 14.15
CA LYS A 349 -3.76 11.48 15.30
C LYS A 349 -2.29 11.77 14.98
N LEU A 350 -1.70 11.09 14.00
CA LEU A 350 -0.29 11.31 13.64
C LEU A 350 -0.06 12.67 12.97
N TYR A 351 -1.12 13.29 12.46
CA TYR A 351 -1.06 14.55 11.69
C TYR A 351 -1.28 15.79 12.56
N LYS A 352 -1.76 15.62 13.80
CA LYS A 352 -2.16 16.73 14.67
C LYS A 352 -1.03 17.22 15.56
N LYS A 353 -0.96 18.52 15.75
CA LYS A 353 -0.11 19.19 16.72
C LYS A 353 -0.62 18.87 18.14
N PRO A 354 0.27 18.58 19.10
CA PRO A 354 -0.15 18.42 20.48
C PRO A 354 -0.61 19.76 21.08
N GLU A 355 -1.77 19.76 21.74
CA GLU A 355 -2.37 20.95 22.38
C GLU A 355 -1.96 21.12 23.86
N GLY A 356 -1.29 20.12 24.46
CA GLY A 356 -0.83 20.17 25.85
C GLY A 356 0.18 19.10 26.23
N GLU A 357 0.56 19.05 27.51
CA GLU A 357 1.63 18.15 28.00
C GLU A 357 1.32 16.66 27.81
N LEU A 358 0.06 16.24 27.96
CA LEU A 358 -0.34 14.84 27.78
C LEU A 358 -0.16 14.40 26.33
N GLU A 359 -0.62 15.21 25.39
CA GLU A 359 -0.49 14.93 23.96
C GLU A 359 0.96 15.03 23.50
N SER A 360 1.73 15.97 24.05
CA SER A 360 3.17 16.09 23.79
C SER A 360 3.91 14.84 24.24
N ARG A 361 3.63 14.33 25.44
CA ARG A 361 4.19 13.04 25.91
C ARG A 361 3.77 11.87 25.04
N TRP A 362 2.53 11.87 24.55
CA TRP A 362 2.08 10.84 23.61
C TRP A 362 2.86 10.92 22.28
N VAL A 363 3.08 12.11 21.71
CA VAL A 363 3.88 12.30 20.49
C VAL A 363 5.29 11.75 20.70
N GLU A 364 5.97 12.12 21.78
CA GLU A 364 7.32 11.61 22.07
C GLU A 364 7.34 10.09 22.24
N SER A 365 6.36 9.52 22.96
CA SER A 365 6.25 8.07 23.11
C SER A 365 6.01 7.34 21.78
N GLN A 366 5.20 7.92 20.89
CA GLN A 366 4.96 7.33 19.57
C GLN A 366 6.19 7.44 18.67
N ILE A 367 6.92 8.55 18.72
CA ILE A 367 8.18 8.69 17.98
C ILE A 367 9.21 7.68 18.46
N ASP A 368 9.33 7.46 19.77
CA ASP A 368 10.22 6.44 20.33
C ASP A 368 9.81 5.02 19.88
N GLU A 369 8.52 4.68 19.95
CA GLU A 369 8.01 3.38 19.50
C GLU A 369 8.28 3.14 18.00
N LEU A 370 8.08 4.16 17.16
CA LEU A 370 8.30 4.05 15.72
C LEU A 370 9.80 3.98 15.38
N SER A 371 10.63 4.79 16.01
CA SER A 371 12.07 4.88 15.69
C SER A 371 12.87 3.73 16.30
N ASN A 372 12.60 3.40 17.57
CA ASN A 372 13.37 2.44 18.35
C ASN A 372 12.69 1.08 18.52
N GLY A 373 11.41 0.95 18.17
CA GLY A 373 10.67 -0.31 18.25
C GLY A 373 10.89 -1.25 17.06
N GLU A 374 9.89 -2.10 16.80
CA GLU A 374 9.93 -3.13 15.74
C GLU A 374 9.36 -2.62 14.40
N SER A 375 9.14 -1.32 14.27
CA SER A 375 8.55 -0.71 13.08
C SER A 375 9.61 -0.54 11.99
N TYR A 376 9.37 -1.15 10.84
CA TYR A 376 10.14 -0.95 9.62
C TYR A 376 9.58 0.19 8.79
N ALA A 377 8.26 0.37 8.80
CA ALA A 377 7.57 1.41 8.07
C ALA A 377 6.21 1.79 8.70
N VAL A 378 5.64 2.90 8.24
CA VAL A 378 4.28 3.35 8.59
C VAL A 378 3.45 3.50 7.33
N HIS A 379 2.40 2.70 7.20
CA HIS A 379 1.38 2.89 6.16
C HIS A 379 0.40 3.99 6.55
N LEU A 380 0.25 4.99 5.66
CA LEU A 380 -0.51 6.20 5.92
C LEU A 380 -2.00 6.10 5.57
N TRP A 381 -2.43 5.02 4.91
CA TRP A 381 -3.84 4.81 4.55
C TRP A 381 -4.41 5.99 3.73
N ASN A 382 -3.84 6.31 2.57
CA ASN A 382 -4.06 7.55 1.83
C ASN A 382 -5.54 7.90 1.61
N LYS A 383 -6.43 6.90 1.44
CA LYS A 383 -7.89 7.12 1.36
C LYS A 383 -8.47 7.87 2.58
N ARG A 384 -7.85 7.74 3.74
CA ARG A 384 -8.19 8.42 5.00
C ARG A 384 -7.33 9.66 5.25
N SER A 385 -6.05 9.64 4.89
CA SER A 385 -5.09 10.66 5.30
C SER A 385 -4.78 11.74 4.27
N LYS A 386 -5.14 11.55 2.98
CA LYS A 386 -4.70 12.44 1.88
C LYS A 386 -5.06 13.91 2.07
N ASN A 387 -6.15 14.20 2.78
CA ASN A 387 -6.64 15.56 3.04
C ASN A 387 -6.18 16.11 4.40
N LEU A 388 -5.37 15.37 5.15
CA LEU A 388 -4.85 15.82 6.44
C LEU A 388 -3.55 16.60 6.22
N ALA A 389 -3.54 17.85 6.71
CA ALA A 389 -2.32 18.64 6.79
C ALA A 389 -1.39 18.04 7.84
N ILE A 390 -0.08 18.06 7.59
CA ILE A 390 0.92 17.70 8.59
C ILE A 390 1.11 18.94 9.46
N GLU A 391 0.54 18.94 10.67
CA GLU A 391 0.67 20.06 11.59
C GLU A 391 2.05 20.04 12.28
N GLU A 392 2.59 21.22 12.56
CA GLU A 392 3.90 21.35 13.19
C GLU A 392 3.93 20.68 14.58
N GLY A 393 5.01 19.94 14.85
CA GLY A 393 5.18 19.19 16.09
C GLY A 393 4.38 17.89 16.16
N SER A 394 3.56 17.56 15.15
CA SER A 394 2.91 16.26 15.04
C SER A 394 3.91 15.11 14.86
N VAL A 395 3.47 13.87 15.09
CA VAL A 395 4.28 12.67 14.82
C VAL A 395 4.76 12.66 13.37
N MET A 396 3.88 12.95 12.40
CA MET A 396 4.26 13.02 10.99
C MET A 396 5.29 14.10 10.71
N ALA A 397 5.16 15.31 11.28
CA ALA A 397 6.14 16.36 11.10
C ALA A 397 7.53 15.93 11.60
N ARG A 398 7.58 15.20 12.73
CA ARG A 398 8.81 14.67 13.32
C ARG A 398 9.39 13.50 12.52
N LEU A 399 8.57 12.59 12.00
CA LEU A 399 9.03 11.51 11.14
C LEU A 399 9.63 12.04 9.83
N VAL A 400 8.93 12.97 9.19
CA VAL A 400 9.38 13.60 7.94
C VAL A 400 10.72 14.31 8.14
N SER A 401 10.88 15.09 9.20
CA SER A 401 12.12 15.83 9.43
C SER A 401 13.32 14.95 9.80
N THR A 402 13.07 13.77 10.37
CA THR A 402 14.13 12.83 10.80
C THR A 402 14.52 11.83 9.71
N HIS A 403 13.59 11.48 8.82
CA HIS A 403 13.77 10.43 7.82
C HIS A 403 13.88 10.96 6.38
N CYS A 404 14.16 12.26 6.19
CA CYS A 404 14.30 12.84 4.85
C CYS A 404 15.74 12.86 4.32
N VAL A 405 15.86 12.89 2.98
CA VAL A 405 17.12 13.20 2.26
C VAL A 405 17.02 14.49 1.44
N VAL A 406 15.80 14.87 1.02
CA VAL A 406 15.46 16.16 0.40
C VAL A 406 14.46 16.91 1.29
N CYS A 407 14.92 17.29 2.49
CA CYS A 407 14.08 17.89 3.54
C CYS A 407 13.42 19.22 3.14
N ASP A 408 14.09 20.04 2.32
CA ASP A 408 13.61 21.38 1.95
C ASP A 408 12.38 21.38 1.02
N THR A 409 12.15 20.27 0.30
CA THR A 409 11.00 20.14 -0.63
C THR A 409 9.69 19.75 0.04
N ILE A 410 9.70 19.39 1.33
CA ILE A 410 8.55 18.74 1.98
C ILE A 410 7.78 19.69 2.91
N THR A 411 8.44 20.73 3.45
CA THR A 411 7.90 21.64 4.48
C THR A 411 7.11 22.84 3.93
N THR A 412 6.89 22.92 2.61
CA THR A 412 6.16 24.03 1.97
C THR A 412 4.78 23.66 1.46
#